data_AF-A0A2Y9P581-F1
#
_entry.id   AF-A0A2Y9P581-F1
#
_cell.length_a   1.000
_cell.length_b   1.000
_cell.length_c   1.000
_cell.angle_alpha   90.00
_cell.angle_beta   90.00
_cell.angle_gamma   90.00
#
_symmetry.space_group_name_H-M   'P 1'
#
loop_
_entity.id
_entity.type
_entity.pdbx_description
1 polymer ?
#
loop_
_entity_poly.entity_id
_entity_poly.type
_entity_poly.pdbx_seq_one_letter_code
_entity_poly.pdbx_strand_id
1 'polypeptide(L)'
;MKLHYGDLTDSTCLVKIINEVKPTEIYNLGAQSHVKISFDLAEYTADVDGVGTLRLLDAVKTCGLINSVKFYQASTSELYGKVQEIPQKETTPFYPRSPYGAAKLYAYWIVVNFREAYNLFAVNGILFNHESPRRGANFVTRKISRSVAKIYLGQLECFSLGNLDAKRDWGHAKDYVEAMWLMLQNDEPEDFVIATGEVHSVREFVEKSFLHIGKTIVWEGENENEVGRCKETGKVHVTVDLKYYRPTEVQRLHSPRIRPRVSSRRATCSLPGPLQHPQALHSGPPAHLRTTARRHLIRSEVTWLLP
;
A
#
# COMPACT_ATOMS: atom_id res chain seq x y z
N MET A 1 2.66 -20.24 15.11
CA MET A 1 2.64 -18.78 15.32
C MET A 1 2.61 -18.54 16.83
N LYS A 2 3.54 -17.75 17.36
CA LYS A 2 3.57 -17.35 18.78
C LYS A 2 3.33 -15.84 18.85
N LEU A 3 2.47 -15.39 19.76
CA LEU A 3 2.15 -13.99 19.96
C LEU A 3 2.75 -13.53 21.30
N HIS A 4 3.26 -12.31 21.32
CA HIS A 4 3.86 -11.68 22.50
C HIS A 4 3.14 -10.36 22.77
N TYR A 5 2.83 -10.06 24.03
CA TYR A 5 2.37 -8.73 24.41
C TYR A 5 3.55 -7.75 24.38
N GLY A 6 3.37 -6.64 23.69
CA GLY A 6 4.36 -5.57 23.59
C GLY A 6 3.83 -4.39 22.78
N ASP A 7 4.49 -3.26 22.91
CA ASP A 7 4.19 -2.02 22.19
C ASP A 7 5.50 -1.36 21.74
N LEU A 8 5.48 -0.66 20.60
CA LEU A 8 6.66 0.03 20.07
C LEU A 8 7.09 1.22 20.93
N THR A 9 6.27 1.63 21.90
CA THR A 9 6.57 2.69 22.87
C THR A 9 7.29 2.17 24.12
N ASP A 10 7.33 0.86 24.38
CA ASP A 10 7.94 0.26 25.57
C ASP A 10 9.26 -0.47 25.23
N SER A 11 10.38 0.21 25.49
CA SER A 11 11.72 -0.33 25.25
C SER A 11 12.00 -1.63 26.00
N THR A 12 11.47 -1.78 27.24
CA THR A 12 11.77 -2.95 28.07
C THR A 12 11.10 -4.18 27.49
N CYS A 13 9.85 -4.06 27.04
CA CYS A 13 9.15 -5.18 26.41
C CYS A 13 9.81 -5.59 25.09
N LEU A 14 10.26 -4.63 24.28
CA LEU A 14 10.94 -4.92 23.01
C LEU A 14 12.27 -5.66 23.23
N VAL A 15 13.09 -5.19 24.17
CA VAL A 15 14.35 -5.86 24.55
C VAL A 15 14.09 -7.28 25.04
N LYS A 16 13.10 -7.46 25.92
CA LYS A 16 12.71 -8.80 26.42
C LYS A 16 12.32 -9.73 25.27
N ILE A 17 11.43 -9.30 24.37
CA ILE A 17 10.95 -10.11 23.25
C ILE A 17 12.11 -10.47 22.31
N ILE A 18 12.95 -9.51 21.93
CA ILE A 18 14.10 -9.76 21.05
C ILE A 18 15.09 -10.72 21.72
N ASN A 19 15.35 -10.57 23.02
CA ASN A 19 16.27 -11.42 23.74
C ASN A 19 15.75 -12.87 23.89
N GLU A 20 14.45 -13.05 24.09
CA GLU A 20 13.83 -14.39 24.21
C GLU A 20 13.70 -15.09 22.85
N VAL A 21 13.33 -14.35 21.80
CA VAL A 21 13.08 -14.92 20.47
C VAL A 21 14.37 -15.14 19.70
N LYS A 22 15.39 -14.30 19.92
CA LYS A 22 16.66 -14.28 19.16
C LYS A 22 16.42 -14.42 17.64
N PRO A 23 15.63 -13.50 17.03
CA PRO A 23 15.21 -13.64 15.64
C PRO A 23 16.39 -13.52 14.66
N THR A 24 16.30 -14.21 13.53
CA THR A 24 17.22 -14.03 12.38
C THR A 24 16.74 -12.94 11.42
N GLU A 25 15.43 -12.65 11.40
CA GLU A 25 14.81 -11.61 10.59
C GLU A 25 13.78 -10.84 11.43
N ILE A 26 13.80 -9.52 11.35
CA ILE A 26 12.84 -8.62 12.00
C ILE A 26 12.16 -7.78 10.93
N TYR A 27 10.83 -7.75 10.94
CA TYR A 27 10.01 -6.91 10.07
C TYR A 27 9.27 -5.87 10.90
N ASN A 28 9.73 -4.62 10.88
CA ASN A 28 9.07 -3.53 11.59
C ASN A 28 7.87 -2.99 10.78
N LEU A 29 6.72 -3.63 10.95
CA LEU A 29 5.46 -3.29 10.28
C LEU A 29 4.45 -2.55 11.18
N GLY A 30 4.74 -2.44 12.48
CA GLY A 30 3.89 -1.72 13.45
C GLY A 30 3.98 -0.21 13.23
N ALA A 31 2.84 0.47 13.23
CA ALA A 31 2.77 1.92 13.03
C ALA A 31 1.35 2.48 13.32
N GLN A 32 1.27 3.75 13.70
CA GLN A 32 0.08 4.57 13.47
C GLN A 32 0.04 4.99 12.00
N SER A 33 -0.54 4.14 11.15
CA SER A 33 -0.40 4.23 9.69
C SER A 33 -1.39 5.16 8.97
N HIS A 34 -2.27 5.87 9.68
CA HIS A 34 -3.30 6.70 9.04
C HIS A 34 -2.88 8.17 8.96
N VAL A 35 -2.51 8.61 7.74
CA VAL A 35 -1.96 9.95 7.49
C VAL A 35 -2.84 11.08 8.02
N LYS A 36 -4.16 11.02 7.82
CA LYS A 36 -5.05 12.08 8.31
C LYS A 36 -5.11 12.12 9.84
N ILE A 37 -5.06 10.97 10.52
CA ILE A 37 -5.10 10.90 12.00
C ILE A 37 -3.79 11.43 12.58
N SER A 38 -2.67 11.32 11.84
CA SER A 38 -1.38 11.86 12.32
C SER A 38 -1.37 13.37 12.54
N PHE A 39 -2.28 14.13 11.92
CA PHE A 39 -2.42 15.56 12.20
C PHE A 39 -3.04 15.83 13.58
N ASP A 40 -3.90 14.93 14.05
CA ASP A 40 -4.58 15.03 15.34
C ASP A 40 -3.79 14.34 16.46
N LEU A 41 -2.97 13.34 16.14
CA LEU A 41 -2.16 12.53 17.07
C LEU A 41 -0.67 12.55 16.69
N ALA A 42 -0.12 13.75 16.45
CA ALA A 42 1.23 13.92 15.92
C ALA A 42 2.32 13.34 16.85
N GLU A 43 2.26 13.62 18.15
CA GLU A 43 3.25 13.13 19.13
C GLU A 43 3.24 11.61 19.23
N TYR A 44 2.06 11.01 19.39
CA TYR A 44 1.93 9.54 19.40
C TYR A 44 2.43 8.91 18.10
N THR A 45 2.13 9.52 16.95
CA THR A 45 2.63 9.05 15.66
C THR A 45 4.16 9.11 15.60
N ALA A 46 4.78 10.19 16.10
CA ALA A 46 6.23 10.31 16.13
C ALA A 46 6.89 9.30 17.07
N ASP A 47 6.29 9.07 18.24
CA ASP A 47 6.81 8.14 19.25
C ASP A 47 6.77 6.68 18.77
N VAL A 48 5.68 6.28 18.09
CA VAL A 48 5.54 4.93 17.54
C VAL A 48 6.35 4.76 16.25
N ASP A 49 6.10 5.60 15.23
CA ASP A 49 6.61 5.36 13.88
C ASP A 49 8.07 5.77 13.74
N GLY A 50 8.48 6.84 14.44
CA GLY A 50 9.84 7.33 14.46
C GLY A 50 10.66 6.65 15.56
N VAL A 51 10.40 7.01 16.81
CA VAL A 51 11.22 6.57 17.97
C VAL A 51 11.08 5.07 18.21
N GLY A 52 9.92 4.46 17.97
CA GLY A 52 9.74 3.01 18.06
C GLY A 52 10.67 2.22 17.14
N THR A 53 10.99 2.76 15.95
CA THR A 53 12.00 2.16 15.05
C THR A 53 13.39 2.19 15.69
N LEU A 54 13.79 3.32 16.30
CA LEU A 54 15.05 3.41 17.05
C LEU A 54 15.08 2.40 18.20
N ARG A 55 14.01 2.32 19.02
CA ARG A 55 13.94 1.37 20.14
C ARG A 55 14.16 -0.08 19.70
N LEU A 56 13.61 -0.47 18.55
CA LEU A 56 13.76 -1.82 18.03
C LEU A 56 15.20 -2.11 17.56
N LEU A 57 15.84 -1.14 16.89
CA LEU A 57 17.25 -1.21 16.49
C LEU A 57 18.20 -1.24 17.70
N ASP A 58 17.94 -0.40 18.70
CA ASP A 58 18.70 -0.40 19.96
C ASP A 58 18.53 -1.71 20.69
N ALA A 59 17.32 -2.28 20.75
CA ALA A 59 17.09 -3.59 21.35
C ALA A 59 17.90 -4.71 20.67
N VAL A 60 18.00 -4.70 19.33
CA VAL A 60 18.88 -5.60 18.57
C VAL A 60 20.33 -5.44 19.03
N LYS A 61 20.82 -4.20 19.11
CA LYS A 61 22.19 -3.89 19.52
C LYS A 61 22.46 -4.31 20.97
N THR A 62 21.57 -3.96 21.89
CA THR A 62 21.65 -4.33 23.32
C THR A 62 21.68 -5.84 23.53
N CYS A 63 20.93 -6.60 22.72
CA CYS A 63 20.91 -8.06 22.78
C CYS A 63 22.12 -8.74 22.12
N GLY A 64 23.07 -7.96 21.58
CA GLY A 64 24.27 -8.46 20.90
C GLY A 64 23.98 -9.13 19.55
N LEU A 65 22.86 -8.77 18.89
CA LEU A 65 22.39 -9.44 17.68
C LEU A 65 22.80 -8.76 16.37
N ILE A 66 23.61 -7.70 16.43
CA ILE A 66 23.91 -6.84 15.28
C ILE A 66 24.46 -7.61 14.07
N ASN A 67 25.20 -8.69 14.30
CA ASN A 67 25.85 -9.51 13.27
C ASN A 67 25.05 -10.75 12.85
N SER A 68 23.87 -11.00 13.45
CA SER A 68 23.10 -12.24 13.26
C SER A 68 21.63 -12.02 12.90
N VAL A 69 21.17 -10.77 12.88
CA VAL A 69 19.80 -10.41 12.49
C VAL A 69 19.79 -9.54 11.24
N LYS A 70 18.78 -9.76 10.39
CA LYS A 70 18.43 -8.88 9.27
C LYS A 70 17.19 -8.07 9.62
N PHE A 71 17.19 -6.77 9.34
CA PHE A 71 16.14 -5.84 9.74
C PHE A 71 15.46 -5.21 8.51
N TYR A 72 14.15 -5.32 8.41
CA TYR A 72 13.33 -4.64 7.42
C TYR A 72 12.52 -3.53 8.07
N GLN A 73 12.61 -2.32 7.50
CA GLN A 73 11.77 -1.19 7.86
C GLN A 73 10.67 -0.96 6.80
N ALA A 74 9.42 -0.88 7.27
CA ALA A 74 8.30 -0.42 6.46
C ALA A 74 8.35 1.10 6.27
N SER A 75 9.15 1.53 5.30
CA SER A 75 9.13 2.88 4.73
C SER A 75 7.98 3.05 3.74
N THR A 76 7.83 4.23 3.14
CA THR A 76 6.60 4.59 2.42
C THR A 76 6.82 5.62 1.33
N SER A 77 6.01 5.59 0.27
CA SER A 77 5.96 6.65 -0.74
C SER A 77 5.57 8.03 -0.16
N GLU A 78 4.96 8.10 1.03
CA GLU A 78 4.66 9.39 1.70
C GLU A 78 5.92 10.19 2.07
N LEU A 79 7.10 9.56 2.08
CA LEU A 79 8.39 10.25 2.21
C LEU A 79 8.60 11.29 1.11
N TYR A 80 8.10 11.03 -0.10
CA TYR A 80 8.23 11.95 -1.23
C TYR A 80 7.30 13.16 -1.15
N GLY A 81 6.19 13.07 -0.39
CA GLY A 81 5.19 14.12 -0.17
C GLY A 81 5.05 15.15 -1.30
N LYS A 82 5.70 16.33 -1.16
CA LYS A 82 5.83 17.30 -2.26
C LYS A 82 6.88 16.78 -3.25
N VAL A 83 6.42 16.00 -4.22
CA VAL A 83 7.26 15.32 -5.20
C VAL A 83 8.26 16.27 -5.88
N GLN A 84 9.52 15.86 -5.91
CA GLN A 84 10.63 16.58 -6.57
C GLN A 84 10.95 16.02 -7.97
N GLU A 85 10.72 14.73 -8.20
CA GLU A 85 10.96 14.06 -9.50
C GLU A 85 9.80 13.13 -9.86
N ILE A 86 9.47 13.01 -11.15
CA ILE A 86 8.46 12.08 -11.64
C ILE A 86 9.07 11.27 -12.80
N PRO A 87 9.08 9.93 -12.74
CA PRO A 87 8.65 9.10 -11.62
C PRO A 87 9.67 9.07 -10.46
N GLN A 88 9.21 8.83 -9.23
CA GLN A 88 10.08 8.75 -8.06
C GLN A 88 10.90 7.44 -8.07
N LYS A 89 12.13 7.52 -7.59
CA LYS A 89 13.07 6.40 -7.41
C LYS A 89 13.81 6.55 -6.09
N GLU A 90 14.67 5.59 -5.75
CA GLU A 90 15.45 5.56 -4.51
C GLU A 90 16.26 6.84 -4.27
N THR A 91 16.74 7.48 -5.35
CA THR A 91 17.54 8.71 -5.29
C THR A 91 16.70 9.99 -5.29
N THR A 92 15.38 9.91 -5.47
CA THR A 92 14.54 11.11 -5.51
C THR A 92 14.50 11.76 -4.13
N PRO A 93 14.76 13.07 -4.01
CA PRO A 93 14.76 13.74 -2.71
C PRO A 93 13.41 13.66 -1.99
N PHE A 94 13.46 13.42 -0.68
CA PHE A 94 12.27 13.37 0.18
C PHE A 94 11.75 14.77 0.54
N TYR A 95 10.43 14.89 0.67
CA TYR A 95 9.75 16.10 1.12
C TYR A 95 8.43 15.72 1.78
N PRO A 96 8.44 15.25 3.05
CA PRO A 96 7.23 14.81 3.73
C PRO A 96 6.23 15.97 3.91
N ARG A 97 4.94 15.63 3.86
CA ARG A 97 3.82 16.60 3.95
C ARG A 97 2.82 16.21 5.05
N SER A 98 3.24 15.50 6.08
CA SER A 98 2.41 15.14 7.24
C SER A 98 3.29 14.75 8.44
N PRO A 99 2.76 14.78 9.68
CA PRO A 99 3.48 14.24 10.83
C PRO A 99 3.85 12.77 10.66
N TYR A 100 2.97 11.96 10.05
CA TYR A 100 3.28 10.59 9.64
C TYR A 100 4.50 10.52 8.69
N GLY A 101 4.53 11.33 7.63
CA GLY A 101 5.64 11.37 6.69
C GLY A 101 6.96 11.80 7.34
N ALA A 102 6.91 12.76 8.27
CA ALA A 102 8.08 13.21 9.03
C ALA A 102 8.60 12.11 9.98
N ALA A 103 7.72 11.44 10.72
CA ALA A 103 8.08 10.33 11.60
C ALA A 103 8.70 9.17 10.80
N LYS A 104 8.10 8.81 9.66
CA LYS A 104 8.66 7.80 8.75
C LYS A 104 9.99 8.23 8.13
N LEU A 105 10.21 9.52 7.90
CA LEU A 105 11.50 10.03 7.42
C LEU A 105 12.60 9.86 8.46
N TYR A 106 12.31 10.11 9.74
CA TYR A 106 13.23 9.79 10.83
C TYR A 106 13.54 8.28 10.86
N ALA A 107 12.50 7.44 10.79
CA ALA A 107 12.66 5.98 10.79
C ALA A 107 13.50 5.47 9.61
N TYR A 108 13.34 6.06 8.43
CA TYR A 108 14.16 5.78 7.26
C TYR A 108 15.63 6.04 7.56
N TRP A 109 15.96 7.25 8.02
CA TRP A 109 17.34 7.66 8.24
C TRP A 109 18.01 6.97 9.42
N ILE A 110 17.28 6.66 10.49
CA ILE A 110 17.88 5.92 11.61
C ILE A 110 18.25 4.49 11.20
N VAL A 111 17.48 3.86 10.31
CA VAL A 111 17.79 2.54 9.73
C VAL A 111 19.04 2.61 8.85
N VAL A 112 19.12 3.62 7.97
CA VAL A 112 20.33 3.89 7.16
C VAL A 112 21.55 4.08 8.05
N ASN A 113 21.43 4.88 9.11
CA ASN A 113 22.52 5.14 10.04
C ASN A 113 22.98 3.88 10.78
N PHE A 114 22.06 2.99 11.19
CA PHE A 114 22.44 1.71 11.82
C PHE A 114 23.14 0.77 10.84
N ARG A 115 22.71 0.75 9.57
CA ARG A 115 23.40 0.01 8.50
C ARG A 115 24.82 0.53 8.32
N GLU A 116 25.00 1.84 8.19
CA GLU A 116 26.31 2.44 7.89
C GLU A 116 27.26 2.47 9.10
N ALA A 117 26.76 2.79 10.30
CA ALA A 117 27.59 2.95 11.49
C ALA A 117 27.94 1.64 12.19
N TYR A 118 27.07 0.62 12.09
CA TYR A 118 27.23 -0.64 12.82
C TYR A 118 27.28 -1.87 11.91
N ASN A 119 27.28 -1.68 10.59
CA ASN A 119 27.25 -2.74 9.59
C ASN A 119 26.09 -3.74 9.80
N LEU A 120 24.97 -3.26 10.36
CA LEU A 120 23.76 -4.07 10.51
C LEU A 120 23.14 -4.30 9.12
N PHE A 121 22.74 -5.54 8.81
CA PHE A 121 21.91 -5.79 7.64
C PHE A 121 20.52 -5.17 7.86
N ALA A 122 20.33 -3.94 7.41
CA ALA A 122 19.08 -3.21 7.58
C ALA A 122 18.64 -2.51 6.28
N VAL A 123 17.39 -2.71 5.88
CA VAL A 123 16.85 -2.22 4.61
C VAL A 123 15.55 -1.45 4.80
N ASN A 124 15.35 -0.42 3.99
CA ASN A 124 14.09 0.30 3.84
C ASN A 124 13.36 -0.18 2.59
N GLY A 125 12.16 -0.73 2.77
CA GLY A 125 11.22 -0.86 1.66
C GLY A 125 10.42 0.43 1.50
N ILE A 126 10.66 1.18 0.44
CA ILE A 126 9.89 2.39 0.09
C ILE A 126 8.65 1.97 -0.70
N LEU A 127 7.64 1.49 0.03
CA LEU A 127 6.43 0.92 -0.57
C LEU A 127 5.41 1.99 -0.92
N PHE A 128 4.94 1.96 -2.17
CA PHE A 128 3.77 2.69 -2.63
C PHE A 128 2.48 2.06 -2.10
N ASN A 129 1.33 2.69 -2.37
CA ASN A 129 0.06 2.22 -1.83
C ASN A 129 -0.20 0.76 -2.26
N HIS A 130 -0.60 -0.07 -1.31
CA HIS A 130 -0.92 -1.47 -1.55
C HIS A 130 -2.12 -1.88 -0.72
N GLU A 131 -3.03 -2.60 -1.36
CA GLU A 131 -4.39 -2.79 -0.89
C GLU A 131 -4.74 -4.29 -0.86
N SER A 132 -5.79 -4.64 -0.13
CA SER A 132 -6.32 -6.01 -0.08
C SER A 132 -7.72 -6.04 0.57
N PRO A 133 -8.43 -7.19 0.54
CA PRO A 133 -9.63 -7.40 1.35
C PRO A 133 -9.41 -7.29 2.87
N ARG A 134 -8.17 -7.13 3.34
CA ARG A 134 -7.81 -6.93 4.75
C ARG A 134 -7.46 -5.49 5.10
N ARG A 135 -7.45 -4.58 4.11
CA ARG A 135 -7.14 -3.15 4.34
C ARG A 135 -8.08 -2.55 5.39
N GLY A 136 -7.56 -1.69 6.27
CA GLY A 136 -8.38 -1.00 7.27
C GLY A 136 -9.48 -0.14 6.63
N ALA A 137 -10.66 -0.10 7.26
CA ALA A 137 -11.85 0.54 6.69
C ALA A 137 -11.71 2.07 6.52
N ASN A 138 -10.77 2.71 7.22
CA ASN A 138 -10.53 4.15 7.14
C ASN A 138 -9.73 4.55 5.89
N PHE A 139 -9.05 3.61 5.21
CA PHE A 139 -8.35 3.89 3.96
C PHE A 139 -9.33 3.96 2.78
N VAL A 140 -9.05 4.87 1.83
CA VAL A 140 -9.98 5.27 0.77
C VAL A 140 -10.53 4.11 -0.07
N THR A 141 -9.68 3.17 -0.48
CA THR A 141 -10.04 2.00 -1.29
C THR A 141 -11.01 1.07 -0.55
N ARG A 142 -10.78 0.85 0.75
CA ARG A 142 -11.64 0.02 1.58
C ARG A 142 -12.93 0.73 1.98
N LYS A 143 -12.86 2.04 2.23
CA LYS A 143 -14.05 2.86 2.42
C LYS A 143 -14.97 2.77 1.21
N ILE A 144 -14.44 2.95 -0.01
CA ILE A 144 -15.21 2.85 -1.26
C ILE A 144 -15.81 1.45 -1.42
N SER A 145 -14.98 0.40 -1.44
CA SER A 145 -15.47 -0.97 -1.68
C SER A 145 -16.52 -1.41 -0.66
N ARG A 146 -16.36 -1.09 0.63
CA ARG A 146 -17.36 -1.39 1.67
C ARG A 146 -18.64 -0.59 1.48
N SER A 147 -18.55 0.70 1.15
CA SER A 147 -19.72 1.54 0.91
C SER A 147 -20.51 1.09 -0.32
N VAL A 148 -19.82 0.77 -1.42
CA VAL A 148 -20.43 0.24 -2.64
C VAL A 148 -21.17 -1.08 -2.36
N ALA A 149 -20.55 -1.99 -1.61
CA ALA A 149 -21.21 -3.23 -1.20
C ALA A 149 -22.47 -2.97 -0.35
N LYS A 150 -22.40 -2.03 0.61
CA LYS A 150 -23.58 -1.65 1.40
C LYS A 150 -24.68 -1.01 0.56
N ILE A 151 -24.33 -0.19 -0.43
CA ILE A 151 -25.30 0.40 -1.37
C ILE A 151 -25.97 -0.67 -2.21
N TYR A 152 -25.21 -1.65 -2.70
CA TYR A 152 -25.76 -2.78 -3.46
C TYR A 152 -26.79 -3.57 -2.63
N LEU A 153 -26.53 -3.76 -1.33
CA LEU A 153 -27.41 -4.46 -0.40
C LEU A 153 -28.53 -3.58 0.18
N GLY A 154 -28.66 -2.31 -0.23
CA GLY A 154 -29.66 -1.39 0.32
C GLY A 154 -29.44 -0.97 1.78
N GLN A 155 -28.22 -1.14 2.31
CA GLN A 155 -27.85 -0.84 3.70
C GLN A 155 -27.27 0.57 3.87
N LEU A 156 -26.99 1.25 2.78
CA LEU A 156 -26.45 2.60 2.73
C LEU A 156 -26.95 3.28 1.47
N GLU A 157 -27.36 4.55 1.55
CA GLU A 157 -27.82 5.28 0.37
C GLU A 157 -26.69 6.07 -0.29
N CYS A 158 -25.84 6.71 0.50
CA CYS A 158 -24.79 7.60 0.03
C CYS A 158 -23.60 7.59 1.00
N PHE A 159 -22.40 7.89 0.50
CA PHE A 159 -21.21 8.12 1.32
C PHE A 159 -20.37 9.28 0.76
N SER A 160 -19.62 9.94 1.64
CA SER A 160 -18.81 11.11 1.25
C SER A 160 -17.32 10.81 1.23
N LEU A 161 -16.60 11.45 0.30
CA LEU A 161 -15.15 11.37 0.14
C LEU A 161 -14.51 12.77 0.27
N GLY A 162 -13.18 12.82 0.25
CA GLY A 162 -12.43 14.08 0.16
C GLY A 162 -12.06 14.36 -1.29
N ASN A 163 -10.78 14.65 -1.54
CA ASN A 163 -10.24 14.89 -2.88
C ASN A 163 -10.39 13.67 -3.82
N LEU A 164 -11.30 13.77 -4.79
CA LEU A 164 -11.56 12.73 -5.81
C LEU A 164 -10.47 12.66 -6.88
N ASP A 165 -9.72 13.75 -7.09
CA ASP A 165 -8.69 13.85 -8.13
C ASP A 165 -7.30 13.44 -7.63
N ALA A 166 -7.17 13.08 -6.35
CA ALA A 166 -5.95 12.52 -5.79
C ALA A 166 -5.54 11.26 -6.56
N LYS A 167 -4.29 11.21 -7.05
CA LYS A 167 -3.76 10.09 -7.84
C LYS A 167 -2.79 9.24 -7.05
N ARG A 168 -2.94 7.92 -7.12
CA ARG A 168 -2.10 6.95 -6.39
C ARG A 168 -1.71 5.78 -7.28
N ASP A 169 -0.56 5.21 -6.98
CA ASP A 169 -0.11 3.91 -7.50
C ASP A 169 -0.54 2.83 -6.50
N TRP A 170 -1.47 1.95 -6.92
CA TRP A 170 -2.08 0.94 -6.07
C TRP A 170 -1.69 -0.49 -6.49
N GLY A 171 -0.87 -1.14 -5.68
CA GLY A 171 -0.55 -2.56 -5.78
C GLY A 171 -1.39 -3.44 -4.86
N HIS A 172 -1.15 -4.76 -4.90
CA HIS A 172 -1.76 -5.70 -3.98
C HIS A 172 -0.81 -6.08 -2.85
N ALA A 173 -1.29 -6.04 -1.60
CA ALA A 173 -0.46 -6.25 -0.41
C ALA A 173 0.28 -7.60 -0.39
N LYS A 174 -0.32 -8.65 -0.98
CA LYS A 174 0.32 -9.98 -1.09
C LYS A 174 1.63 -9.95 -1.88
N ASP A 175 1.69 -9.17 -2.95
CA ASP A 175 2.90 -9.06 -3.77
C ASP A 175 3.97 -8.23 -3.06
N TYR A 176 3.52 -7.25 -2.27
CA TYR A 176 4.42 -6.34 -1.56
C TYR A 176 5.10 -7.02 -0.38
N VAL A 177 4.41 -7.89 0.37
CA VAL A 177 5.05 -8.67 1.45
C VAL A 177 6.08 -9.68 0.92
N GLU A 178 5.88 -10.22 -0.29
CA GLU A 178 6.91 -11.04 -0.95
C GLU A 178 8.16 -10.20 -1.26
N ALA A 179 7.99 -8.96 -1.72
CA ALA A 179 9.11 -8.05 -1.92
C ALA A 179 9.85 -7.74 -0.61
N MET A 180 9.15 -7.51 0.50
CA MET A 180 9.77 -7.31 1.82
C MET A 180 10.68 -8.49 2.19
N TRP A 181 10.18 -9.71 2.01
CA TRP A 181 10.94 -10.92 2.30
C TRP A 181 12.17 -11.04 1.40
N LEU A 182 12.02 -10.83 0.09
CA LEU A 182 13.11 -10.89 -0.88
C LEU A 182 14.23 -9.89 -0.59
N MET A 183 13.92 -8.69 -0.08
CA MET A 183 14.96 -7.71 0.28
C MET A 183 15.91 -8.24 1.36
N LEU A 184 15.41 -9.02 2.32
CA LEU A 184 16.26 -9.64 3.34
C LEU A 184 17.05 -10.85 2.80
N GLN A 185 16.72 -11.36 1.61
CA GLN A 185 17.44 -12.46 0.99
C GLN A 185 18.61 -12.00 0.10
N ASN A 186 18.77 -10.70 -0.12
CA ASN A 186 19.93 -10.16 -0.84
C ASN A 186 21.24 -10.43 -0.06
N ASP A 187 22.35 -10.45 -0.80
CA ASP A 187 23.70 -10.54 -0.24
C ASP A 187 24.04 -9.29 0.57
N GLU A 188 23.70 -8.11 0.05
CA GLU A 188 23.95 -6.80 0.67
C GLU A 188 22.64 -6.06 0.99
N PRO A 189 22.59 -5.27 2.09
CA PRO A 189 21.42 -4.50 2.45
C PRO A 189 21.25 -3.24 1.59
N GLU A 190 20.24 -3.25 0.73
CA GLU A 190 19.88 -2.12 -0.16
C GLU A 190 18.44 -1.67 0.07
N ASP A 191 18.17 -0.38 -0.14
CA ASP A 191 16.83 0.20 -0.08
C ASP A 191 16.16 0.08 -1.46
N PHE A 192 14.85 -0.20 -1.48
CA PHE A 192 14.13 -0.43 -2.74
C PHE A 192 12.79 0.29 -2.77
N VAL A 193 12.48 0.91 -3.89
CA VAL A 193 11.13 1.37 -4.22
C VAL A 193 10.30 0.22 -4.75
N ILE A 194 9.12 0.01 -4.16
CA ILE A 194 8.16 -1.02 -4.59
C ILE A 194 6.85 -0.35 -5.01
N ALA A 195 6.58 -0.41 -6.31
CA ALA A 195 5.44 0.23 -6.96
C ALA A 195 4.94 -0.59 -8.17
N THR A 196 3.72 -0.31 -8.63
CA THR A 196 3.17 -0.96 -9.83
C THR A 196 3.64 -0.31 -11.12
N GLY A 197 3.86 1.01 -11.11
CA GLY A 197 4.09 1.82 -12.31
C GLY A 197 2.83 2.48 -12.86
N GLU A 198 1.65 2.18 -12.33
CA GLU A 198 0.37 2.66 -12.86
C GLU A 198 -0.30 3.58 -11.85
N VAL A 199 -0.88 4.69 -12.32
CA VAL A 199 -1.46 5.72 -11.45
C VAL A 199 -2.93 5.94 -11.79
N HIS A 200 -3.77 5.89 -10.78
CA HIS A 200 -5.23 6.02 -10.91
C HIS A 200 -5.75 7.05 -9.93
N SER A 201 -6.85 7.73 -10.28
CA SER A 201 -7.51 8.68 -9.38
C SER A 201 -8.46 7.97 -8.41
N VAL A 202 -8.78 8.62 -7.29
CA VAL A 202 -9.85 8.16 -6.40
C VAL A 202 -11.19 8.08 -7.15
N ARG A 203 -11.46 9.06 -8.03
CA ARG A 203 -12.59 9.08 -8.94
C ARG A 203 -12.70 7.81 -9.79
N GLU A 204 -11.62 7.44 -10.47
CA GLU A 204 -11.59 6.23 -11.30
C GLU A 204 -11.83 4.97 -10.47
N PHE A 205 -11.29 4.93 -9.24
CA PHE A 205 -11.51 3.81 -8.32
C PHE A 205 -13.00 3.69 -7.94
N VAL A 206 -13.69 4.80 -7.70
CA VAL A 206 -15.15 4.83 -7.44
C VAL A 206 -15.91 4.31 -8.66
N GLU A 207 -15.65 4.86 -9.84
CA GLU A 207 -16.31 4.47 -11.10
C GLU A 207 -16.20 2.97 -11.34
N LYS A 208 -14.97 2.42 -11.27
CA LYS A 208 -14.72 0.99 -11.43
C LYS A 208 -15.41 0.17 -10.35
N SER A 209 -15.45 0.64 -9.10
CA SER A 209 -16.12 -0.08 -8.02
C SER A 209 -17.63 -0.20 -8.24
N PHE A 210 -18.29 0.88 -8.65
CA PHE A 210 -19.73 0.85 -8.96
C PHE A 210 -20.05 0.01 -10.20
N LEU A 211 -19.16 -0.02 -11.19
CA LEU A 211 -19.33 -0.84 -12.39
C LEU A 211 -19.43 -2.34 -12.05
N HIS A 212 -18.72 -2.82 -11.02
CA HIS A 212 -18.78 -4.22 -10.57
C HIS A 212 -20.16 -4.60 -9.98
N ILE A 213 -20.95 -3.62 -9.54
CA ILE A 213 -22.33 -3.84 -9.06
C ILE A 213 -23.38 -3.40 -10.10
N GLY A 214 -22.97 -3.25 -11.36
CA GLY A 214 -23.84 -2.91 -12.48
C GLY A 214 -24.41 -1.49 -12.43
N LYS A 215 -23.67 -0.53 -11.83
CA LYS A 215 -24.07 0.89 -11.76
C LYS A 215 -23.03 1.78 -12.42
N THR A 216 -23.48 2.71 -13.26
CA THR A 216 -22.61 3.71 -13.90
C THR A 216 -22.70 5.02 -13.13
N ILE A 217 -21.56 5.58 -12.71
CA ILE A 217 -21.50 6.90 -12.07
C ILE A 217 -21.27 7.99 -13.12
N VAL A 218 -22.05 9.06 -13.05
CA VAL A 218 -21.87 10.32 -13.78
C VAL A 218 -21.62 11.41 -12.75
N TRP A 219 -20.61 12.23 -12.99
CA TRP A 219 -20.23 13.32 -12.10
C TRP A 219 -20.90 14.63 -12.53
N GLU A 220 -21.44 15.35 -11.54
CA GLU A 220 -22.11 16.64 -11.71
C GLU A 220 -21.60 17.61 -10.65
N GLY A 221 -21.50 18.89 -11.00
CA GLY A 221 -20.94 19.92 -10.10
C GLY A 221 -19.42 19.94 -10.09
N GLU A 222 -18.86 20.79 -9.24
CA GLU A 222 -17.42 21.01 -9.11
C GLU A 222 -17.04 21.18 -7.64
N ASN A 223 -15.78 20.86 -7.32
CA ASN A 223 -15.19 21.03 -5.99
C ASN A 223 -16.01 20.33 -4.89
N GLU A 224 -16.32 21.02 -3.79
CA GLU A 224 -17.11 20.49 -2.68
C GLU A 224 -18.57 20.20 -3.02
N ASN A 225 -19.09 20.79 -4.11
CA ASN A 225 -20.45 20.58 -4.59
C ASN A 225 -20.54 19.44 -5.61
N GLU A 226 -19.42 18.78 -5.91
CA GLU A 226 -19.38 17.66 -6.84
C GLU A 226 -20.07 16.43 -6.25
N VAL A 227 -20.90 15.78 -7.07
CA VAL A 227 -21.66 14.57 -6.71
C VAL A 227 -21.51 13.49 -7.78
N GLY A 228 -21.50 12.22 -7.33
CA GLY A 228 -21.55 11.04 -8.18
C GLY A 228 -22.97 10.46 -8.21
N ARG A 229 -23.64 10.61 -9.36
CA ARG A 229 -25.01 10.14 -9.61
C ARG A 229 -25.01 8.83 -10.38
N CYS A 230 -25.83 7.87 -9.97
CA CYS A 230 -26.08 6.64 -10.72
C CYS A 230 -26.93 6.96 -11.95
N LYS A 231 -26.40 6.71 -13.14
CA LYS A 231 -27.06 6.98 -14.43
C LYS A 231 -28.39 6.26 -14.57
N GLU A 232 -28.47 5.02 -14.09
CA GLU A 232 -29.63 4.15 -14.25
C GLU A 232 -30.80 4.53 -13.33
N THR A 233 -30.53 5.17 -12.20
CA THR A 233 -31.55 5.46 -11.17
C THR A 233 -31.74 6.94 -10.88
N GLY A 234 -30.84 7.79 -11.34
CA GLY A 234 -30.80 9.22 -11.00
C GLY A 234 -30.41 9.51 -9.54
N LYS A 235 -30.16 8.49 -8.71
CA LYS A 235 -29.82 8.67 -7.29
C LYS A 235 -28.36 9.08 -7.10
N VAL A 236 -28.11 10.00 -6.17
CA VAL A 236 -26.76 10.39 -5.75
C VAL A 236 -26.26 9.36 -4.73
N HIS A 237 -25.07 8.81 -4.97
CA HIS A 237 -24.44 7.83 -4.08
C HIS A 237 -23.10 8.30 -3.51
N VAL A 238 -22.48 9.30 -4.13
CA VAL A 238 -21.18 9.82 -3.72
C VAL A 238 -21.28 11.33 -3.61
N THR A 239 -20.79 11.89 -2.50
CA THR A 239 -20.65 13.34 -2.31
C THR A 239 -19.22 13.68 -1.87
N VAL A 240 -18.86 14.95 -1.98
CA VAL A 240 -17.60 15.47 -1.42
C VAL A 240 -17.88 16.10 -0.05
N ASP A 241 -16.98 15.89 0.91
CA ASP A 241 -17.05 16.50 2.24
C ASP A 241 -15.66 16.99 2.65
N LEU A 242 -15.55 18.29 2.91
CA LEU A 242 -14.33 19.00 3.27
C LEU A 242 -13.63 18.38 4.49
N LYS A 243 -14.36 17.72 5.39
CA LYS A 243 -13.77 17.07 6.56
C LYS A 243 -12.80 15.95 6.20
N TYR A 244 -12.89 15.37 5.00
CA TYR A 244 -11.98 14.31 4.55
C TYR A 244 -10.73 14.83 3.86
N TYR A 245 -10.64 16.13 3.58
CA TYR A 245 -9.40 16.74 3.12
C TYR A 245 -8.35 16.73 4.23
N ARG A 246 -7.09 16.79 3.81
CA ARG A 246 -5.93 16.89 4.71
C ARG A 246 -5.45 18.35 4.73
N PRO A 247 -4.86 18.83 5.83
CA PRO A 247 -4.23 20.16 5.86
C PRO A 247 -3.19 20.35 4.74
N THR A 248 -2.50 19.28 4.38
CA THR A 248 -1.57 19.22 3.26
C THR A 248 -1.82 17.94 2.45
N GLU A 249 -2.03 18.10 1.15
CA GLU A 249 -2.31 17.00 0.23
C GLU A 249 -1.04 16.50 -0.47
N VAL A 250 -1.01 15.21 -0.78
CA VAL A 250 -0.06 14.61 -1.72
C VAL A 250 -0.81 14.38 -3.02
N GLN A 251 -0.54 15.19 -4.04
CA GLN A 251 -1.34 15.20 -5.26
C GLN A 251 -1.13 13.94 -6.12
N ARG A 252 0.13 13.53 -6.29
CA ARG A 252 0.51 12.44 -7.18
C ARG A 252 1.69 11.67 -6.62
N LEU A 253 1.60 10.35 -6.63
CA LEU A 253 2.68 9.41 -6.33
C LEU A 253 2.78 8.44 -7.49
N HIS A 254 3.96 8.33 -8.10
CA HIS A 254 4.24 7.48 -9.26
C HIS A 254 5.72 7.10 -9.30
N SER A 255 6.03 5.82 -9.29
CA SER A 255 7.38 5.30 -9.45
C SER A 255 7.41 4.29 -10.60
N PRO A 256 8.52 4.07 -11.34
CA PRO A 256 8.60 2.97 -12.27
C PRO A 256 8.42 1.64 -11.52
N ARG A 257 8.02 0.59 -12.24
CA ARG A 257 8.02 -0.75 -11.65
C ARG A 257 9.46 -1.17 -11.35
N ILE A 258 9.87 -1.10 -10.10
CA ILE A 258 11.18 -1.54 -9.62
C ILE A 258 10.99 -2.75 -8.71
N ARG A 259 11.89 -3.73 -8.84
CA ARG A 259 11.89 -4.97 -8.04
C ARG A 259 13.31 -5.26 -7.55
N PRO A 260 13.45 -5.90 -6.38
CA PRO A 260 14.69 -6.56 -6.01
C PRO A 260 15.10 -7.57 -7.09
N ARG A 261 16.39 -7.62 -7.44
CA ARG A 261 16.94 -8.39 -8.57
C ARG A 261 16.71 -9.91 -8.50
N VAL A 262 16.18 -10.44 -7.40
CA VAL A 262 16.05 -11.88 -7.12
C VAL A 262 14.81 -12.53 -7.76
N SER A 263 13.84 -11.77 -8.29
CA SER A 263 12.57 -12.33 -8.78
C SER A 263 12.44 -12.37 -10.32
N SER A 264 12.45 -13.58 -10.88
CA SER A 264 12.02 -13.86 -12.27
C SER A 264 10.49 -13.92 -12.45
N ARG A 265 9.71 -13.73 -11.37
CA ARG A 265 8.23 -13.79 -11.41
C ARG A 265 7.64 -12.40 -11.63
N ARG A 266 6.74 -12.28 -12.62
CA ARG A 266 5.92 -11.07 -12.85
C ARG A 266 4.90 -10.91 -11.72
N ALA A 267 4.70 -9.69 -11.20
CA ALA A 267 3.48 -9.40 -10.44
C ALA A 267 2.32 -9.37 -11.43
N THR A 268 1.26 -10.05 -11.05
CA THR A 268 0.07 -10.31 -11.84
C THR A 268 -0.99 -9.23 -11.70
N CYS A 269 -0.70 -8.14 -10.98
CA CYS A 269 -1.69 -7.11 -10.68
C CYS A 269 -1.61 -5.93 -11.66
N SER A 270 -2.65 -5.79 -12.48
CA SER A 270 -3.06 -4.60 -13.23
C SER A 270 -4.56 -4.40 -13.00
N LEU A 271 -5.04 -3.15 -12.96
CA LEU A 271 -6.49 -2.90 -13.03
C LEU A 271 -7.02 -3.37 -14.39
N PRO A 272 -8.29 -3.83 -14.51
CA PRO A 272 -8.76 -4.39 -15.75
C PRO A 272 -8.98 -3.26 -16.78
N GLY A 273 -8.63 -3.53 -18.03
CA GLY A 273 -9.06 -2.73 -19.19
C GLY A 273 -10.51 -3.04 -19.60
N PRO A 274 -11.13 -2.22 -20.47
CA PRO A 274 -12.51 -2.42 -20.90
C PRO A 274 -12.67 -3.74 -21.68
N LEU A 275 -13.73 -4.48 -21.37
CA LEU A 275 -14.10 -5.74 -22.02
C LEU A 275 -14.45 -5.50 -23.50
N GLN A 276 -13.75 -6.17 -24.42
CA GLN A 276 -14.25 -6.40 -25.76
C GLN A 276 -15.27 -7.54 -25.74
N HIS A 277 -16.44 -7.31 -26.32
CA HIS A 277 -17.52 -8.30 -26.46
C HIS A 277 -17.06 -9.53 -27.26
N PRO A 278 -17.48 -10.75 -26.88
CA PRO A 278 -17.16 -11.94 -27.65
C PRO A 278 -18.08 -12.06 -28.88
N GLN A 279 -17.51 -12.04 -30.08
CA GLN A 279 -18.18 -12.53 -31.28
C GLN A 279 -18.26 -14.06 -31.22
N ALA A 280 -19.47 -14.59 -31.39
CA ALA A 280 -19.73 -16.01 -31.61
C ALA A 280 -19.19 -16.46 -32.98
N LEU A 281 -18.81 -17.75 -33.11
CA LEU A 281 -19.15 -18.63 -34.24
C LEU A 281 -18.50 -20.04 -34.13
N HIS A 282 -19.39 -21.05 -34.07
CA HIS A 282 -19.39 -22.37 -34.72
C HIS A 282 -18.37 -23.51 -34.44
N SER A 283 -18.88 -24.70 -34.77
CA SER A 283 -18.64 -26.06 -34.29
C SER A 283 -17.90 -26.96 -35.29
N GLY A 284 -17.13 -27.95 -34.79
CA GLY A 284 -16.63 -29.11 -35.55
C GLY A 284 -15.53 -29.93 -34.83
N PRO A 285 -15.59 -31.28 -34.72
CA PRO A 285 -14.61 -32.13 -34.00
C PRO A 285 -13.74 -33.00 -34.97
N PRO A 286 -12.94 -33.99 -34.51
CA PRO A 286 -11.66 -33.87 -33.80
C PRO A 286 -10.49 -34.63 -34.52
N ALA A 287 -9.24 -34.30 -34.21
CA ALA A 287 -8.10 -35.18 -34.54
C ALA A 287 -6.95 -35.07 -33.51
N HIS A 288 -6.44 -36.24 -33.12
CA HIS A 288 -5.37 -36.49 -32.17
C HIS A 288 -4.00 -35.95 -32.60
N LEU A 289 -3.23 -35.36 -31.66
CA LEU A 289 -1.83 -35.72 -31.40
C LEU A 289 -1.29 -35.00 -30.16
N ARG A 290 -0.53 -35.75 -29.37
CA ARG A 290 0.05 -35.39 -28.07
C ARG A 290 1.24 -34.43 -28.25
N THR A 291 1.22 -33.31 -27.54
CA THR A 291 2.40 -32.72 -26.87
C THR A 291 1.90 -31.95 -25.64
N THR A 292 2.17 -32.51 -24.47
CA THR A 292 1.83 -31.97 -23.16
C THR A 292 2.79 -30.85 -22.73
N ALA A 293 2.22 -29.87 -22.03
CA ALA A 293 2.86 -28.85 -21.20
C ALA A 293 3.51 -27.64 -21.91
N ARG A 294 2.69 -26.60 -22.16
CA ARG A 294 2.89 -25.19 -21.73
C ARG A 294 1.89 -24.28 -22.43
N ARG A 295 0.65 -24.26 -21.92
CA ARG A 295 -0.28 -23.15 -22.08
C ARG A 295 -0.98 -22.96 -20.74
N HIS A 296 -0.46 -22.05 -19.92
CA HIS A 296 -1.30 -21.42 -18.92
C HIS A 296 -1.70 -20.07 -19.49
N LEU A 297 -2.99 -20.02 -19.85
CA LEU A 297 -3.71 -18.81 -20.20
C LEU A 297 -3.51 -17.78 -19.09
N ILE A 298 -3.03 -16.61 -19.50
CA ILE A 298 -3.10 -15.38 -18.72
C ILE A 298 -4.58 -14.97 -18.74
N ARG A 299 -5.29 -15.16 -17.61
CA ARG A 299 -6.57 -14.51 -17.35
C ARG A 299 -6.34 -13.38 -16.35
N SER A 300 -6.45 -12.15 -16.84
CA SER A 300 -6.53 -10.92 -16.06
C SER A 300 -8.00 -10.68 -15.69
N GLU A 301 -8.42 -11.14 -14.52
CA GLU A 301 -9.72 -10.79 -13.95
C GLU A 301 -9.49 -10.13 -12.60
N VAL A 302 -10.07 -8.94 -12.42
CA VAL A 302 -10.18 -8.31 -11.10
C VAL A 302 -11.31 -8.99 -10.37
N THR A 303 -10.93 -10.05 -9.64
CA THR A 303 -11.79 -10.81 -8.73
C THR A 303 -11.51 -10.46 -7.26
N TRP A 304 -10.64 -9.49 -6.98
CA TRP A 304 -10.03 -9.33 -5.65
C TRP A 304 -10.78 -8.39 -4.67
N LEU A 305 -11.95 -7.86 -5.01
CA LEU A 305 -12.66 -6.84 -4.19
C LEU A 305 -13.98 -7.32 -3.55
N LEU A 306 -14.39 -8.56 -3.77
CA LEU A 306 -15.54 -9.17 -3.08
C LEU A 306 -15.12 -10.55 -2.51
N PRO A 307 -15.70 -10.95 -1.36
CA PRO A 307 -15.29 -12.15 -0.63
C PRO A 307 -15.36 -13.44 -1.45
#